data_AF-A0A1B6LXV6-F1
#
_entry.id   AF-A0A1B6LXV6-F1
#
_cell.length_a   1.000
_cell.length_b   1.000
_cell.length_c   1.000
_cell.angle_alpha   90.00
_cell.angle_beta   90.00
_cell.angle_gamma   90.00
#
_symmetry.space_group_name_H-M   'P 1'
#
loop_
_entity.id
_entity.type
_entity.pdbx_description
1 polymer ?
#
loop_
_entity_poly.entity_id
_entity_poly.type
_entity_poly.pdbx_seq_one_letter_code
_entity_poly.pdbx_strand_id
1 'polypeptide(L)'
;LAVSYIKGYVVLTWNLGSGPRRIFTPRAVFSKSGAVHLVKFGRVGSQAWLQVDNLDNVTGTSPGRMTDLNTKSTVYIGGHKFVNFSGLPHDLPLHTGFTGCIYGLEFRAGRVNVAVSQVRAQSIVG
;
A
#
# COMPACT_ATOMS: atom_id res chain seq x y z
N LEU A 1 1.39 -6.56 -2.77
CA LEU A 1 1.71 -5.12 -2.78
C LEU A 1 0.82 -4.46 -1.74
N ALA A 2 1.38 -3.69 -0.81
CA ALA A 2 0.63 -3.04 0.26
C ALA A 2 1.29 -1.71 0.63
N VAL A 3 0.46 -0.72 0.98
CA VAL A 3 0.89 0.56 1.55
C VAL A 3 0.46 0.60 3.01
N SER A 4 1.35 1.07 3.89
CA SER A 4 1.10 1.15 5.34
C SER A 4 1.65 2.46 5.91
N TYR A 5 1.07 2.93 7.00
CA TYR A 5 1.57 4.09 7.75
C TYR A 5 2.05 3.65 9.14
N ILE A 6 3.34 3.82 9.42
CA ILE A 6 3.99 3.29 10.62
C ILE A 6 4.82 4.39 11.27
N LYS A 7 4.41 4.85 12.46
CA LYS A 7 5.16 5.83 13.27
C LYS A 7 5.62 7.07 12.47
N GLY A 8 4.77 7.59 11.59
CA GLY A 8 5.09 8.75 10.75
C GLY A 8 5.61 8.41 9.35
N TYR A 9 5.93 7.16 9.04
CA TYR A 9 6.47 6.79 7.74
C TYR A 9 5.44 6.08 6.88
N VAL A 10 5.35 6.46 5.60
CA VAL A 10 4.61 5.69 4.61
C VAL A 10 5.53 4.60 4.07
N VAL A 11 5.04 3.36 4.07
CA VAL A 11 5.81 2.16 3.74
C VAL A 11 5.14 1.43 2.60
N LEU A 12 5.88 1.18 1.53
CA LEU A 12 5.45 0.32 0.43
C LEU A 12 6.12 -1.04 0.57
N THR A 13 5.30 -2.10 0.66
CA THR A 13 5.75 -3.50 0.80
C THR A 13 5.30 -4.33 -0.40
N TRP A 14 6.20 -5.11 -0.98
CA TRP A 14 5.86 -6.09 -2.00
C TRP A 14 6.73 -7.35 -1.88
N ASN A 15 6.09 -8.49 -2.13
CA ASN A 15 6.75 -9.78 -2.24
C ASN A 15 6.24 -10.40 -3.55
N LEU A 16 7.16 -10.85 -4.40
CA LEU A 16 6.83 -11.55 -5.65
C LEU A 16 6.94 -13.07 -5.49
N GLY A 17 7.53 -13.55 -4.39
CA GLY A 17 7.68 -14.96 -4.00
C GLY A 17 9.12 -15.33 -3.61
N SER A 18 10.08 -14.43 -3.79
CA SER A 18 11.48 -14.57 -3.32
C SER A 18 11.75 -13.79 -2.02
N GLY A 19 10.71 -13.38 -1.31
CA GLY A 19 10.77 -12.63 -0.06
C GLY A 19 10.36 -11.16 -0.20
N PRO A 20 10.01 -10.51 0.92
CA PRO A 20 9.49 -9.15 0.91
C PRO A 20 10.59 -8.09 0.72
N ARG A 21 10.24 -7.05 -0.03
CA ARG A 21 10.98 -5.78 -0.08
C ARG A 21 10.11 -4.66 0.48
N ARG A 22 10.75 -3.71 1.16
CA ARG A 22 10.12 -2.53 1.73
C ARG A 22 10.91 -1.28 1.36
N ILE A 23 10.20 -0.21 1.04
CA ILE A 23 10.74 1.15 0.93
C ILE A 23 9.88 2.09 1.78
N PHE A 24 10.50 3.15 2.27
CA PHE A 24 9.92 4.07 3.24
C PHE A 24 10.08 5.50 2.72
N THR A 25 9.21 6.41 3.13
CA THR A 25 9.47 7.84 2.93
C THR A 25 10.81 8.24 3.56
N PRO A 26 11.58 9.15 2.93
CA PRO A 26 12.90 9.54 3.43
C PRO A 26 12.84 10.30 4.76
N ARG A 27 11.67 10.83 5.11
CA ARG A 27 11.38 11.49 6.38
C ARG A 27 9.97 11.19 6.84
N ALA A 28 9.72 11.43 8.14
CA ALA A 28 8.41 11.30 8.72
C ALA A 28 7.43 12.33 8.14
N VAL A 29 6.24 11.86 7.83
CA VAL A 29 5.08 12.59 7.31
C VAL A 29 4.07 12.68 8.44
N PHE A 30 4.21 13.70 9.29
CA PHE A 30 3.35 13.86 10.45
C PHE A 30 1.98 14.41 10.04
N SER A 31 0.95 13.59 10.20
CA SER A 31 -0.43 14.03 10.07
C SER A 31 -0.84 14.83 11.31
N LYS A 32 -0.66 16.16 11.27
CA LYS A 32 -1.37 17.06 12.21
C LYS A 32 -2.88 17.03 11.90
N SER A 33 -3.72 17.46 12.83
CA SER A 33 -5.18 17.49 12.62
C SER A 33 -5.52 18.23 11.33
N GLY A 34 -6.20 17.55 10.39
CA GLY A 34 -6.59 18.09 9.09
C GLY A 34 -5.52 18.09 7.99
N ALA A 35 -4.30 17.60 8.25
CA ALA A 35 -3.27 17.51 7.22
C ALA A 35 -3.64 16.44 6.17
N VAL A 36 -3.47 16.81 4.90
CA VAL A 36 -3.73 15.95 3.75
C VAL A 36 -2.39 15.60 3.12
N HIS A 37 -2.19 14.32 2.82
CA HIS A 37 -1.00 13.82 2.16
C HIS A 37 -1.37 13.09 0.87
N LEU A 38 -0.66 13.40 -0.21
CA LEU A 38 -0.81 12.74 -1.50
C LEU A 38 0.23 11.62 -1.61
N VAL A 39 -0.23 10.37 -1.54
CA VAL A 39 0.62 9.19 -1.70
C VAL A 39 0.50 8.65 -3.11
N LYS A 40 1.61 8.66 -3.86
CA LYS A 40 1.74 8.04 -5.18
C LYS A 40 2.71 6.88 -5.11
N PHE A 41 2.35 5.75 -5.68
CA PHE A 41 3.22 4.59 -5.76
C PHE A 41 2.93 3.79 -7.02
N GLY A 42 3.92 3.01 -7.43
CA GLY A 42 3.78 2.14 -8.59
C GLY A 42 4.79 1.01 -8.57
N ARG A 43 4.57 0.03 -9.43
CA ARG A 43 5.48 -1.11 -9.61
C ARG A 43 5.50 -1.51 -11.09
N VAL A 44 6.70 -1.74 -11.61
CA VAL A 44 6.95 -2.30 -12.94
C VAL A 44 7.94 -3.46 -12.79
N GLY A 45 7.50 -4.68 -13.08
CA GLY A 45 8.29 -5.89 -12.82
C GLY A 45 8.69 -5.99 -11.34
N SER A 46 9.96 -6.26 -11.06
CA SER A 46 10.49 -6.35 -9.69
C SER A 46 10.70 -4.98 -9.01
N GLN A 47 10.69 -3.89 -9.76
CA GLN A 47 10.97 -2.55 -9.26
C GLN A 47 9.68 -1.83 -8.84
N ALA A 48 9.69 -1.20 -7.67
CA ALA A 48 8.62 -0.34 -7.19
C ALA A 48 9.15 1.02 -6.76
N TRP A 49 8.24 2.00 -6.69
CA TRP A 49 8.55 3.36 -6.28
C TRP A 49 7.45 3.95 -5.40
N LEU A 50 7.83 4.91 -4.55
CA LEU A 50 6.98 5.59 -3.59
C LEU A 50 7.35 7.08 -3.55
N GLN A 51 6.35 7.93 -3.75
CA GLN A 51 6.46 9.37 -3.61
C GLN A 51 5.29 9.87 -2.75
N VAL A 52 5.60 10.66 -1.73
CA VAL A 52 4.60 11.27 -0.86
C VAL A 52 4.79 12.76 -0.88
N ASP A 53 3.74 13.51 -1.20
CA ASP A 53 3.78 14.97 -1.37
C ASP A 53 4.93 15.40 -2.29
N ASN A 54 5.80 16.28 -1.79
CA ASN A 54 7.01 16.77 -2.46
C ASN A 54 8.29 16.11 -1.92
N LEU A 55 8.18 14.93 -1.29
CA LEU A 55 9.34 14.15 -0.89
C LEU A 55 10.02 13.51 -2.10
N ASP A 56 11.32 13.26 -1.97
CA ASP A 56 12.09 12.54 -2.97
C ASP A 56 11.45 11.17 -3.26
N ASN A 57 11.42 10.82 -4.54
CA ASN A 57 10.93 9.52 -4.97
C ASN A 57 11.89 8.42 -4.51
N VAL A 58 11.38 7.47 -3.74
CA VAL A 58 12.15 6.32 -3.26
C VAL A 58 11.87 5.14 -4.17
N THR A 59 12.91 4.45 -4.61
CA THR A 59 12.77 3.26 -5.47
C THR A 59 13.43 2.05 -4.82
N GLY A 60 12.97 0.86 -5.18
CA GLY A 60 13.59 -0.38 -4.75
C GLY A 60 13.22 -1.55 -5.64
N THR A 61 14.00 -2.62 -5.56
CA THR A 61 13.81 -3.84 -6.34
C THR A 61 13.63 -5.03 -5.41
N SER A 62 12.63 -5.88 -5.67
CA SER A 62 12.45 -7.13 -4.91
C SER A 62 13.63 -8.08 -5.13
N PRO A 63 13.98 -8.90 -4.12
CA PRO A 63 14.99 -9.94 -4.29
C PRO A 63 14.53 -10.99 -5.33
N GLY A 64 15.51 -11.72 -5.89
CA GLY A 64 15.27 -12.79 -6.86
C GLY A 64 15.04 -12.31 -8.30
N ARG A 65 14.66 -13.26 -9.17
CA ARG A 65 14.44 -13.02 -10.62
C ARG A 65 12.98 -12.86 -10.99
N MET A 66 12.06 -13.05 -10.06
CA MET A 66 10.63 -13.06 -10.34
C MET A 66 10.12 -11.63 -10.50
N THR A 67 9.35 -11.39 -11.56
CA THR A 67 8.81 -10.07 -11.92
C THR A 67 7.30 -9.99 -11.81
N ASP A 68 6.64 -11.15 -11.83
CA ASP A 68 5.19 -11.26 -11.89
C ASP A 68 4.58 -11.35 -10.50
N LEU A 69 3.41 -10.73 -10.35
CA LEU A 69 2.63 -10.80 -9.13
C LEU A 69 1.38 -11.62 -9.43
N ASN A 70 1.31 -12.83 -8.88
CA ASN A 70 0.08 -13.62 -8.91
C ASN A 70 -0.83 -13.19 -7.76
N THR A 71 -1.87 -12.42 -8.04
CA THR A 71 -2.81 -11.94 -7.02
C THR A 71 -4.23 -11.95 -7.54
N LYS A 72 -5.19 -12.10 -6.63
CA LYS A 72 -6.61 -11.93 -6.94
C LYS A 72 -6.85 -10.46 -7.29
N SER A 73 -7.77 -10.19 -8.21
CA SER A 73 -8.15 -8.82 -8.63
C SER A 73 -8.99 -8.10 -7.56
N THR A 74 -8.55 -8.13 -6.30
CA THR A 74 -9.23 -7.52 -5.16
C THR A 74 -8.26 -6.62 -4.41
N VAL A 75 -8.65 -5.36 -4.21
CA VAL A 75 -7.89 -4.37 -3.44
C VAL A 75 -8.66 -4.08 -2.15
N TYR A 76 -7.96 -4.07 -1.03
CA TYR A 76 -8.51 -3.65 0.25
C TYR A 76 -7.92 -2.29 0.64
N ILE A 77 -8.77 -1.38 1.09
CA ILE A 77 -8.41 -0.01 1.46
C ILE A 77 -8.84 0.20 2.90
N GLY A 78 -7.97 0.78 3.73
CA GLY A 78 -8.25 1.10 5.12
C GLY A 78 -8.29 -0.10 6.08
N GLY A 79 -8.40 -1.32 5.60
CA GLY A 79 -8.42 -2.51 6.45
C GLY A 79 -8.49 -3.80 5.64
N HIS A 80 -8.94 -4.89 6.27
CA HIS A 80 -9.13 -6.19 5.62
C HIS A 80 -10.46 -6.81 6.03
N LYS A 81 -11.05 -7.64 5.17
CA LYS A 81 -12.39 -8.22 5.38
C LYS A 81 -12.49 -9.24 6.52
N PHE A 82 -11.35 -9.77 6.98
CA PHE A 82 -11.32 -10.78 8.04
C PHE A 82 -10.91 -10.12 9.35
N VAL A 83 -11.62 -10.47 10.43
CA VAL A 83 -11.29 -10.09 11.80
C VAL A 83 -9.85 -10.53 12.11
N ASN A 84 -9.12 -9.71 12.86
CA ASN A 84 -7.70 -9.92 13.18
C ASN A 84 -6.77 -10.02 11.96
N PHE A 85 -7.23 -9.61 10.77
CA PHE A 85 -6.41 -9.55 9.56
C PHE A 85 -5.75 -10.88 9.18
N SER A 86 -6.33 -12.01 9.61
CA SER A 86 -5.77 -13.36 9.49
C SER A 86 -5.51 -13.86 8.05
N GLY A 87 -6.11 -13.22 7.05
CA GLY A 87 -5.86 -13.50 5.64
C GLY A 87 -4.78 -12.64 5.00
N LEU A 88 -4.12 -11.76 5.75
CA LEU A 88 -3.00 -10.97 5.24
C LEU A 88 -1.72 -11.81 5.17
N PRO A 89 -0.84 -11.54 4.20
CA PRO A 89 0.49 -12.15 4.16
C PRO A 89 1.27 -11.84 5.44
N HIS A 90 1.92 -12.86 6.02
CA HIS A 90 2.79 -12.73 7.20
C HIS A 90 3.93 -11.71 7.00
N ASP A 91 4.31 -11.46 5.75
CA ASP A 91 5.30 -10.45 5.38
C ASP A 91 4.84 -9.00 5.59
N LEU A 92 3.57 -8.75 5.89
CA LEU A 92 3.10 -7.39 6.10
C LEU A 92 3.51 -6.89 7.49
N PRO A 93 4.04 -5.65 7.57
CA PRO A 93 4.53 -5.10 8.82
C PRO A 93 3.41 -4.75 9.82
N LEU A 94 2.16 -4.68 9.35
CA LEU A 94 0.99 -4.36 10.16
C LEU A 94 -0.16 -5.33 9.88
N HIS A 95 -0.85 -5.71 10.94
CA HIS A 95 -2.10 -6.46 10.94
C HIS A 95 -3.15 -5.65 11.72
N THR A 96 -3.25 -4.35 11.39
CA THR A 96 -4.18 -3.40 11.96
C THR A 96 -4.80 -2.54 10.86
N GLY A 97 -5.97 -1.96 11.14
CA GLY A 97 -6.67 -1.07 10.22
C GLY A 97 -6.08 0.35 10.23
N PHE A 98 -6.39 1.12 9.19
CA PHE A 98 -6.14 2.54 9.13
C PHE A 98 -7.31 3.30 9.75
N THR A 99 -6.99 4.26 10.63
CA THR A 99 -7.97 5.19 11.20
C THR A 99 -7.69 6.57 10.65
N GLY A 100 -8.63 7.09 9.85
CA GLY A 100 -8.51 8.40 9.20
C GLY A 100 -9.40 8.51 7.97
N CYS A 101 -9.16 9.54 7.16
CA CYS A 101 -9.88 9.76 5.91
C CYS A 101 -9.01 9.37 4.71
N ILE A 102 -9.58 8.62 3.77
CA ILE A 102 -8.97 8.31 2.47
C ILE A 102 -9.94 8.80 1.39
N TYR A 103 -9.44 9.57 0.42
CA TYR A 103 -10.24 10.09 -0.68
C TYR A 103 -9.37 10.25 -1.93
N GLY A 104 -10.01 10.43 -3.10
CA GLY A 104 -9.29 10.63 -4.37
C GLY A 104 -8.47 9.41 -4.83
N LEU A 105 -8.94 8.18 -4.52
CA LEU A 105 -8.23 6.97 -4.88
C LEU A 105 -8.31 6.70 -6.38
N GLU A 106 -7.15 6.57 -7.02
CA GLU A 106 -7.02 6.20 -8.42
C GLU A 106 -6.12 4.97 -8.54
N PHE A 107 -6.56 3.97 -9.30
CA PHE A 107 -5.76 2.77 -9.57
C PHE A 107 -5.65 2.52 -11.07
N ARG A 108 -4.41 2.33 -11.53
CA ARG A 108 -4.09 2.02 -12.93
C ARG A 108 -3.34 0.70 -13.01
N ALA A 109 -3.82 -0.21 -13.85
CA ALA A 109 -3.15 -1.46 -14.18
C ALA A 109 -2.89 -1.50 -15.69
N GLY A 110 -1.63 -1.26 -16.09
CA GLY A 110 -1.29 -1.11 -17.50
C GLY A 110 -2.02 0.08 -18.13
N ARG A 111 -2.76 -0.17 -19.21
CA ARG A 111 -3.57 0.85 -19.91
C ARG A 111 -5.01 0.95 -19.38
N VAL A 112 -5.35 0.20 -18.33
CA VAL A 112 -6.71 0.12 -17.79
C VAL A 112 -6.79 0.91 -16.48
N ASN A 113 -7.68 1.90 -16.44
CA ASN A 113 -8.12 2.51 -15.19
C ASN A 113 -9.09 1.53 -14.53
N VAL A 114 -8.75 1.01 -13.36
CA VAL A 114 -9.64 0.11 -12.63
C VAL A 114 -10.61 0.97 -11.84
N ALA A 115 -11.85 1.06 -12.32
CA ALA A 115 -12.91 1.69 -11.56
C ALA A 115 -13.06 0.96 -10.22
N VAL A 116 -13.05 1.70 -9.12
CA VAL A 116 -13.32 1.17 -7.78
C VAL A 116 -14.83 0.96 -7.65
N SER A 117 -15.36 -0.02 -8.39
CA SER A 117 -16.81 -0.21 -8.56
C SER A 117 -17.46 -1.04 -7.45
N GLN A 118 -16.67 -1.72 -6.61
CA GLN A 118 -17.17 -2.49 -5.46
C GLN A 118 -16.36 -2.18 -4.20
N VAL A 119 -16.63 -1.03 -3.59
CA VAL A 119 -16.16 -0.75 -2.23
C VAL A 119 -17.08 -1.49 -1.26
N ARG A 120 -16.63 -2.64 -0.75
CA ARG A 120 -17.24 -3.22 0.46
C ARG A 120 -16.64 -2.54 1.67
N ALA A 121 -17.27 -1.44 2.11
CA ALA A 121 -16.95 -0.82 3.38
C ALA A 121 -17.54 -1.69 4.50
N GLN A 122 -16.69 -2.27 5.33
CA GLN A 122 -17.08 -2.82 6.62
C GLN A 122 -16.53 -1.89 7.69
N SER A 123 -17.39 -1.30 8.50
CA SER A 123 -16.95 -0.57 9.69
C SER A 123 -16.21 -1.55 10.59
N ILE A 124 -14.91 -1.31 10.79
CA ILE A 124 -14.12 -1.99 11.81
C ILE A 124 -14.40 -1.24 13.12
N VAL A 125 -15.59 -1.46 13.69
CA VAL A 125 -15.86 -1.04 15.06
C VAL A 125 -15.28 -2.12 15.96
N GLY A 126 -14.19 -1.79 16.64
CA GLY A 126 -13.69 -2.53 17.80
C GLY A 126 -14.26 -1.93 19.07
#